data_AF-A0A3Q0KET1-F1
#
_entry.id   AF-A0A3Q0KET1-F1
#
_cell.length_a   1.000
_cell.length_b   1.000
_cell.length_c   1.000
_cell.angle_alpha   90.00
_cell.angle_beta   90.00
_cell.angle_gamma   90.00
#
_symmetry.space_group_name_H-M   'P 1'
#
loop_
_entity.id
_entity.type
_entity.pdbx_description
1 polymer ?
#
loop_
_entity_poly.entity_id
_entity_poly.type
_entity_poly.pdbx_seq_one_letter_code
_entity_poly.pdbx_strand_id
1 'polypeptide(L)'
;MSNSERLAVANQKKDRGNYYYRREEFAFAIDSYNKALKILQLPPVIPTRSSEEKFPETDCSAELINDAKLKLENNLAAAQLKVEAYDAAIMSCDAVLQSDPQNIKALFRKGKALLEMNEVDDAIPILQKVLTISPGSQMASVELARAQAVRQKEREHWSRSVNRRFPKTKQNKNIKLSAASRVKLVMTSRPVIVTSIMAILSVLVGFFAYIYQPAIMNINI
;
A
#
# COMPACT_ATOMS: atom_id res chain seq x y z
N MET A 1 12.57 -23.20 -36.61
CA MET A 1 12.67 -23.92 -35.34
C MET A 1 11.28 -24.22 -34.86
N SER A 2 10.97 -25.50 -34.66
CA SER A 2 9.71 -25.94 -34.04
C SER A 2 9.64 -25.52 -32.56
N ASN A 3 8.47 -25.60 -31.93
CA ASN A 3 8.28 -25.27 -30.50
C ASN A 3 9.19 -26.11 -29.60
N SER A 4 9.31 -27.40 -29.92
CA SER A 4 10.18 -28.34 -29.22
C SER A 4 11.66 -27.96 -29.34
N GLU A 5 12.13 -27.61 -30.55
CA GLU A 5 13.50 -27.17 -30.76
C GLU A 5 13.81 -25.85 -30.03
N ARG A 6 12.89 -24.87 -30.09
CA ARG A 6 13.03 -23.60 -29.36
C ARG A 6 13.16 -23.86 -27.86
N LEU A 7 12.31 -24.71 -27.30
CA LEU A 7 12.33 -25.09 -25.90
C LEU A 7 13.64 -25.80 -25.50
N ALA A 8 14.14 -26.72 -26.33
CA ALA A 8 15.38 -27.42 -26.09
C ALA A 8 16.58 -26.46 -26.06
N VAL A 9 16.70 -25.55 -27.02
CA VAL A 9 17.78 -24.56 -27.07
C VAL A 9 17.65 -23.56 -25.91
N ALA A 10 16.44 -23.10 -25.59
CA ALA A 10 16.21 -22.22 -24.45
C ALA A 10 16.62 -22.89 -23.13
N ASN A 11 16.31 -24.17 -22.94
CA ASN A 11 16.73 -24.93 -21.76
C ASN A 11 18.26 -25.06 -21.66
N GLN A 12 18.96 -25.31 -22.77
CA GLN A 12 20.42 -25.32 -22.78
C GLN A 12 21.00 -23.97 -22.34
N LYS A 13 20.44 -22.85 -22.83
CA LYS A 13 20.86 -21.50 -22.44
C LYS A 13 20.52 -21.20 -20.98
N LYS A 14 19.35 -21.61 -20.49
CA LYS A 14 18.96 -21.54 -19.08
C LYS A 14 19.96 -22.29 -18.20
N ASP A 15 20.36 -23.50 -18.58
CA ASP A 15 21.30 -24.31 -17.78
C ASP A 15 22.70 -23.69 -17.76
N ARG A 16 23.13 -23.08 -18.87
CA ARG A 16 24.35 -22.25 -18.90
C ARG A 16 24.23 -21.02 -17.98
N GLY A 17 23.08 -20.35 -17.98
CA GLY A 17 22.82 -19.25 -17.05
C GLY A 17 22.88 -19.70 -15.59
N ASN A 18 22.29 -20.86 -15.27
CA ASN A 18 22.36 -21.46 -13.94
C ASN A 18 23.79 -21.84 -13.53
N TYR A 19 24.61 -22.28 -14.48
CA TYR A 19 26.03 -22.54 -14.26
C TYR A 19 26.78 -21.27 -13.84
N TYR A 20 26.58 -20.16 -14.56
CA TYR A 20 27.18 -18.87 -14.19
C TYR A 20 26.62 -18.32 -12.87
N TYR A 21 25.31 -18.45 -12.64
CA TYR A 21 24.68 -18.01 -11.40
C TYR A 21 25.28 -18.69 -10.16
N ARG A 22 25.54 -20.00 -10.23
CA ARG A 22 26.18 -20.76 -9.14
C ARG A 22 27.62 -20.35 -8.88
N ARG A 23 28.28 -19.71 -9.86
CA ARG A 23 29.66 -19.18 -9.74
C ARG A 23 29.68 -17.70 -9.39
N GLU A 24 28.52 -17.12 -9.06
CA GLU A 24 28.34 -15.69 -8.76
C GLU A 24 28.72 -14.76 -9.93
N GLU A 25 28.81 -15.33 -11.13
CA GLU A 25 29.07 -14.64 -12.38
C GLU A 25 27.73 -14.10 -12.96
N PHE A 26 27.08 -13.22 -12.22
CA PHE A 26 25.69 -12.81 -12.48
C PHE A 26 25.47 -12.12 -13.83
N ALA A 27 26.44 -11.34 -14.32
CA ALA A 27 26.36 -10.70 -15.63
C ALA A 27 26.26 -11.73 -16.78
N PHE A 28 27.07 -12.79 -16.72
CA PHE A 28 27.02 -13.89 -17.70
C PHE A 28 25.75 -14.74 -17.57
N ALA A 29 25.22 -14.87 -16.35
CA ALA A 29 23.93 -15.50 -16.11
C ALA A 29 22.79 -14.70 -16.77
N ILE A 30 22.74 -13.39 -16.57
CA ILE A 30 21.77 -12.47 -17.18
C ILE A 30 21.80 -12.58 -18.71
N ASP A 31 22.99 -12.49 -19.31
CA ASP A 31 23.15 -12.62 -20.77
C ASP A 31 22.63 -13.98 -21.28
N SER A 32 22.93 -15.07 -20.57
CA SER A 32 22.47 -16.41 -20.93
C SER A 32 20.94 -16.54 -20.84
N TYR A 33 20.32 -15.98 -19.81
CA TYR A 33 18.86 -15.98 -19.64
C TYR A 33 18.17 -15.11 -20.70
N ASN A 34 18.70 -13.92 -21.01
CA ASN A 34 18.16 -13.06 -22.07
C ASN A 34 18.22 -13.74 -23.44
N LYS A 35 19.32 -14.44 -23.74
CA LYS A 35 19.44 -15.26 -24.97
C LYS A 35 18.36 -16.36 -25.01
N ALA A 36 18.10 -17.02 -23.89
CA ALA A 36 17.05 -18.04 -23.80
C ALA A 36 15.65 -17.45 -24.04
N LEU A 37 15.33 -16.31 -23.41
CA LEU A 37 14.06 -15.61 -23.58
C LEU A 37 13.87 -15.14 -25.03
N LYS A 38 14.92 -14.61 -25.66
CA LYS A 38 14.88 -14.22 -27.07
C LYS A 38 14.47 -15.39 -27.98
N ILE A 39 15.00 -16.59 -27.73
CA ILE A 39 14.65 -17.79 -28.50
C ILE A 39 13.17 -18.16 -28.33
N LEU A 40 12.64 -18.08 -27.11
CA LEU A 40 11.24 -18.40 -26.82
C LEU A 40 10.25 -17.37 -27.41
N GLN A 41 10.68 -16.11 -27.57
CA GLN A 41 9.87 -15.05 -28.16
C GLN A 41 9.79 -15.12 -29.70
N LEU A 42 10.74 -15.78 -30.37
CA LEU A 42 10.70 -15.92 -31.84
C LEU A 42 9.50 -16.77 -32.27
N PRO A 43 8.74 -16.41 -33.32
CA PRO A 43 7.65 -17.25 -33.81
C PRO A 43 8.17 -18.61 -34.29
N PRO A 44 7.36 -19.68 -34.23
CA PRO A 44 7.73 -20.95 -34.84
C PRO A 44 7.95 -20.77 -36.34
N VAL A 45 9.05 -21.31 -36.85
CA VAL A 45 9.30 -21.37 -38.29
C VAL A 45 8.94 -22.77 -38.73
N ILE A 46 7.76 -22.88 -39.34
CA ILE A 46 7.27 -24.12 -39.98
C ILE A 46 7.90 -24.14 -41.39
N PRO A 47 8.71 -25.16 -41.74
CA PRO A 47 9.24 -25.28 -43.09
C PRO A 47 8.08 -25.41 -44.07
N THR A 48 7.93 -24.44 -44.98
CA THR A 48 6.97 -24.51 -46.08
C THR A 48 7.38 -25.59 -47.06
N ARG A 49 6.93 -26.82 -46.83
CA ARG A 49 6.70 -27.78 -47.92
C ARG A 49 5.24 -27.63 -48.35
N SER A 50 5.06 -27.50 -49.65
CA SER A 50 3.78 -27.45 -50.37
C SER A 50 2.63 -28.20 -49.70
N SER A 51 1.45 -27.58 -49.76
CA SER A 51 0.11 -27.98 -49.30
C SER A 51 -0.30 -27.52 -47.91
N GLU A 52 -1.41 -26.79 -47.92
CA GLU A 52 -2.15 -26.17 -46.84
C GLU A 52 -2.66 -27.23 -45.84
N GLU A 53 -1.83 -27.60 -44.87
CA GLU A 53 -2.32 -28.23 -43.65
C GLU A 53 -1.95 -27.34 -42.47
N LYS A 54 -2.91 -26.52 -42.04
CA LYS A 54 -2.91 -25.94 -40.69
C LYS A 54 -3.03 -27.12 -39.71
N PHE A 55 -1.90 -27.73 -39.37
CA PHE A 55 -1.85 -28.59 -38.20
C PHE A 55 -2.15 -27.70 -36.98
N PRO A 56 -3.12 -28.05 -36.12
CA PRO A 56 -3.26 -27.41 -34.83
C PRO A 56 -2.01 -27.80 -34.03
N GLU A 57 -0.97 -26.95 -34.06
CA GLU A 57 0.17 -27.09 -33.16
C GLU A 57 -0.39 -27.03 -31.74
N THR A 58 -0.45 -28.22 -31.16
CA THR A 58 -1.21 -28.59 -29.98
C THR A 58 -0.95 -27.62 -28.83
N ASP A 59 -2.00 -27.16 -28.15
CA ASP A 59 -1.99 -26.20 -27.03
C ASP A 59 -0.90 -26.50 -25.98
N CYS A 60 -0.60 -27.79 -25.77
CA CYS A 60 0.45 -28.28 -24.86
C CYS A 60 1.84 -27.67 -25.14
N SER A 61 2.19 -27.40 -26.41
CA SER A 61 3.50 -26.84 -26.77
C SER A 61 3.64 -25.35 -26.41
N ALA A 62 2.54 -24.60 -26.47
CA ALA A 62 2.50 -23.19 -26.13
C ALA A 62 2.53 -22.98 -24.61
N GLU A 63 1.79 -23.80 -23.86
CA GLU A 63 1.82 -23.80 -22.39
C GLU A 63 3.21 -24.09 -21.82
N LEU A 64 3.91 -25.09 -22.39
CA LEU A 64 5.28 -25.43 -21.99
C LEU A 64 6.28 -24.30 -22.26
N ILE A 65 6.11 -23.59 -23.39
CA ILE A 65 6.92 -22.40 -23.69
C ILE A 65 6.65 -21.30 -22.67
N ASN A 66 5.39 -21.09 -22.30
CA ASN A 66 5.04 -20.08 -21.30
C ASN A 66 5.62 -20.42 -19.92
N ASP A 67 5.46 -21.65 -19.45
CA ASP A 67 6.08 -22.11 -18.19
C ASP A 67 7.62 -21.94 -18.20
N ALA A 68 8.28 -22.29 -19.31
CA ALA A 68 9.71 -22.08 -19.47
C ALA A 68 10.10 -20.60 -19.42
N LYS A 69 9.30 -19.72 -20.04
CA LYS A 69 9.47 -18.26 -20.01
C LYS A 69 9.34 -17.73 -18.58
N LEU A 70 8.31 -18.12 -17.83
CA LEU A 70 8.11 -17.69 -16.44
C LEU A 70 9.24 -18.13 -15.52
N LYS A 71 9.78 -19.34 -15.72
CA LYS A 71 10.97 -19.84 -15.00
C LYS A 71 12.22 -19.03 -15.32
N LEU A 72 12.42 -18.67 -16.59
CA LEU A 72 13.55 -17.86 -17.04
C LEU A 72 13.48 -16.43 -16.51
N GLU A 73 12.33 -15.76 -16.60
CA GLU A 73 12.13 -14.41 -16.06
C GLU A 73 12.35 -14.36 -14.54
N ASN A 74 11.90 -15.40 -13.83
CA ASN A 74 12.21 -15.58 -12.41
C ASN A 74 13.72 -15.68 -12.13
N ASN A 75 14.46 -16.48 -12.89
CA ASN A 75 15.90 -16.61 -12.72
C ASN A 75 16.65 -15.33 -13.11
N LEU A 76 16.18 -14.64 -14.15
CA LEU A 76 16.68 -13.35 -14.58
C LEU A 76 16.52 -12.30 -13.48
N ALA A 77 15.33 -12.18 -12.88
CA ALA A 77 15.06 -11.28 -11.75
C ALA A 77 15.98 -11.57 -10.56
N ALA A 78 16.24 -12.86 -10.27
CA ALA A 78 17.17 -13.24 -9.21
C ALA A 78 18.60 -12.76 -9.48
N ALA A 79 19.07 -12.87 -10.73
CA ALA A 79 20.40 -12.42 -11.12
C ALA A 79 20.50 -10.89 -11.16
N GLN A 80 19.45 -10.19 -11.62
CA GLN A 80 19.37 -8.73 -11.62
C GLN A 80 19.42 -8.14 -10.20
N LEU A 81 18.72 -8.76 -9.24
CA LEU A 81 18.82 -8.40 -7.82
C LEU A 81 20.26 -8.50 -7.27
N LYS A 82 21.05 -9.45 -7.78
CA LYS A 82 22.44 -9.64 -7.34
C LYS A 82 23.42 -8.61 -7.88
N VAL A 83 23.06 -7.95 -8.98
CA VAL A 83 23.85 -6.85 -9.58
C VAL A 83 23.20 -5.49 -9.31
N GLU A 84 22.27 -5.41 -8.35
CA GLU A 84 21.58 -4.18 -7.94
C GLU A 84 20.81 -3.48 -9.07
N ALA A 85 20.46 -4.21 -10.14
CA ALA A 85 19.62 -3.73 -11.23
C ALA A 85 18.14 -3.84 -10.84
N TYR A 86 17.72 -3.07 -9.84
CA TYR A 86 16.41 -3.21 -9.19
C TYR A 86 15.23 -2.95 -10.13
N ASP A 87 15.27 -1.89 -10.94
CA ASP A 87 14.22 -1.61 -11.93
C ASP A 87 14.02 -2.79 -12.90
N ALA A 88 15.12 -3.33 -13.42
CA ALA A 88 15.09 -4.46 -14.34
C ALA A 88 14.56 -5.75 -13.66
N ALA A 89 14.90 -5.94 -12.37
CA ALA A 89 14.37 -7.04 -11.57
C ALA A 89 12.85 -6.91 -11.35
N ILE A 90 12.35 -5.70 -11.09
CA ILE A 90 10.92 -5.41 -10.93
C ILE A 90 10.19 -5.70 -12.25
N MET A 91 10.70 -5.21 -13.38
CA MET A 91 10.11 -5.48 -14.71
C MET A 91 10.03 -6.98 -15.01
N SER A 92 11.11 -7.73 -14.72
CA SER A 92 11.13 -9.18 -14.92
C SER A 92 10.16 -9.91 -13.98
N CYS A 93 10.00 -9.42 -12.75
CA CYS A 93 9.02 -9.97 -11.82
C CYS A 93 7.59 -9.65 -12.27
N ASP A 94 7.33 -8.45 -12.78
CA ASP A 94 6.02 -8.04 -13.27
C ASP A 94 5.59 -8.84 -14.51
N ALA A 95 6.52 -9.17 -15.40
CA ALA A 95 6.26 -10.07 -16.52
C ALA A 95 5.78 -11.46 -16.04
N VAL A 96 6.39 -11.99 -14.97
CA VAL A 96 5.93 -13.25 -14.35
C VAL A 96 4.55 -13.07 -13.72
N LEU A 97 4.36 -12.01 -12.94
CA LEU A 97 3.13 -11.76 -12.18
C LEU A 97 1.91 -11.44 -13.05
N GLN A 98 2.12 -10.97 -14.28
CA GLN A 98 1.06 -10.83 -15.28
C GLN A 98 0.45 -12.19 -15.67
N SER A 99 1.26 -13.25 -15.70
CA SER A 99 0.80 -14.60 -16.06
C SER A 99 0.46 -15.45 -14.83
N ASP A 100 1.25 -15.32 -13.76
CA ASP A 100 1.08 -16.03 -12.48
C ASP A 100 1.10 -15.02 -11.32
N PRO A 101 -0.05 -14.40 -11.00
CA PRO A 101 -0.14 -13.37 -9.94
C PRO A 101 0.18 -13.88 -8.53
N GLN A 102 0.25 -15.20 -8.33
CA GLN A 102 0.54 -15.84 -7.05
C GLN A 102 1.95 -16.42 -7.00
N ASN A 103 2.80 -16.13 -7.99
CA ASN A 103 4.17 -16.61 -8.02
C ASN A 103 4.98 -16.09 -6.82
N ILE A 104 5.17 -16.96 -5.82
CA ILE A 104 5.83 -16.63 -4.55
C ILE A 104 7.23 -16.06 -4.79
N LYS A 105 7.98 -16.62 -5.76
CA LYS A 105 9.35 -16.20 -6.05
C LYS A 105 9.39 -14.80 -6.67
N ALA A 106 8.51 -14.50 -7.62
CA ALA A 106 8.44 -13.18 -8.24
C ALA A 106 7.93 -12.12 -7.26
N LEU A 107 6.88 -12.42 -6.48
CA LEU A 107 6.39 -11.51 -5.42
C LEU A 107 7.49 -11.18 -4.41
N PHE A 108 8.19 -12.20 -3.90
CA PHE A 108 9.27 -11.98 -2.93
C PHE A 108 10.41 -11.14 -3.52
N ARG A 109 10.84 -11.44 -4.75
CA ARG A 109 11.91 -10.70 -5.43
C ARG A 109 11.52 -9.25 -5.73
N LYS A 110 10.28 -9.01 -6.18
CA LYS A 110 9.76 -7.65 -6.40
C LYS A 110 9.71 -6.86 -5.09
N GLY A 111 9.14 -7.44 -4.03
CA GLY A 111 9.08 -6.81 -2.71
C GLY A 111 10.49 -6.47 -2.17
N LYS A 112 11.46 -7.37 -2.40
CA LYS A 112 12.85 -7.10 -2.05
C LYS A 112 13.47 -5.97 -2.88
N ALA A 113 13.28 -5.97 -4.20
CA ALA A 113 13.82 -4.93 -5.08
C ALA A 113 13.30 -3.53 -4.69
N LEU A 114 11.99 -3.41 -4.46
CA LEU A 114 11.35 -2.16 -4.00
C LEU A 114 11.92 -1.68 -2.68
N LEU A 115 12.18 -2.61 -1.74
CA LEU A 115 12.77 -2.26 -0.46
C LEU A 115 14.21 -1.74 -0.58
N GLU A 116 15.02 -2.30 -1.49
CA GLU A 116 16.37 -1.75 -1.77
C GLU A 116 16.32 -0.39 -2.47
N MET A 117 15.25 -0.09 -3.22
CA MET A 117 14.98 1.23 -3.81
C MET A 117 14.38 2.24 -2.83
N ASN A 118 14.20 1.86 -1.55
CA ASN A 118 13.50 2.65 -0.53
C ASN A 118 12.03 2.96 -0.87
N GLU A 119 11.40 2.18 -1.75
CA GLU A 119 9.97 2.21 -2.04
C GLU A 119 9.20 1.33 -1.03
N VAL A 120 9.31 1.71 0.24
CA VAL A 120 8.88 0.88 1.38
C VAL A 120 7.37 0.65 1.40
N ASP A 121 6.59 1.67 1.04
CA ASP A 121 5.12 1.60 1.06
C ASP A 121 4.58 0.62 0.01
N ASP A 122 5.27 0.44 -1.12
CA ASP A 122 4.91 -0.52 -2.17
C ASP A 122 5.45 -1.93 -1.85
N ALA A 123 6.60 -2.03 -1.18
CA ALA A 123 7.21 -3.31 -0.80
C ALA A 123 6.37 -4.08 0.23
N ILE A 124 5.83 -3.41 1.25
CA ILE A 124 5.08 -4.01 2.36
C ILE A 124 3.89 -4.86 1.90
N PRO A 125 2.92 -4.36 1.10
CA PRO A 125 1.77 -5.16 0.68
C PRO A 125 2.17 -6.37 -0.15
N ILE A 126 3.24 -6.26 -0.95
CA ILE A 126 3.76 -7.37 -1.75
C ILE A 126 4.36 -8.46 -0.86
N LEU A 127 5.18 -8.09 0.12
CA LEU A 127 5.77 -9.04 1.09
C LEU A 127 4.70 -9.67 1.99
N GLN A 128 3.65 -8.93 2.35
CA GLN A 128 2.49 -9.47 3.06
C GLN A 128 1.77 -10.53 2.22
N LYS A 129 1.58 -10.28 0.91
CA LYS A 129 0.99 -11.27 0.00
C LYS A 129 1.80 -12.56 -0.06
N VAL A 130 3.13 -12.48 -0.02
CA VAL A 130 4.01 -13.66 0.07
C VAL A 130 3.71 -14.48 1.32
N LEU A 131 3.55 -13.83 2.47
CA LEU A 131 3.22 -14.50 3.74
C LEU A 131 1.77 -15.00 3.80
N THR A 132 0.84 -14.40 3.06
CA THR A 132 -0.52 -14.94 2.91
C THR A 132 -0.49 -16.28 2.16
N ILE A 133 0.31 -16.39 1.11
CA ILE A 133 0.42 -17.61 0.29
C ILE A 133 1.34 -18.65 0.97
N SER A 134 2.42 -18.20 1.61
CA SER A 134 3.40 -19.04 2.30
C SER A 134 3.72 -18.49 3.70
N PRO A 135 2.87 -18.78 4.70
CA PRO A 135 3.03 -18.27 6.07
C PRO A 135 4.34 -18.71 6.74
N GLY A 136 4.92 -19.84 6.32
CA GLY A 136 6.19 -20.37 6.83
C GLY A 136 7.45 -19.75 6.20
N SER A 137 7.31 -18.76 5.32
CA SER A 137 8.47 -18.16 4.64
C SER A 137 9.26 -17.24 5.58
N GLN A 138 10.31 -17.78 6.20
CA GLN A 138 11.20 -17.01 7.08
C GLN A 138 11.84 -15.82 6.37
N MET A 139 12.23 -15.98 5.10
CA MET A 139 12.82 -14.89 4.31
C MET A 139 11.84 -13.73 4.12
N ALA A 140 10.57 -14.01 3.82
CA ALA A 140 9.56 -12.97 3.65
C ALA A 140 9.23 -12.27 4.97
N SER A 141 9.19 -13.01 6.07
CA SER A 141 8.99 -12.46 7.42
C SER A 141 10.10 -11.46 7.80
N VAL A 142 11.36 -11.84 7.55
CA VAL A 142 12.53 -10.98 7.82
C VAL A 142 12.49 -9.70 6.96
N GLU A 143 12.24 -9.82 5.66
CA GLU A 143 12.17 -8.65 4.78
C GLU A 143 10.97 -7.74 5.12
N LEU A 144 9.82 -8.31 5.51
CA LEU A 144 8.67 -7.52 5.95
C LEU A 144 8.97 -6.76 7.25
N ALA A 145 9.63 -7.40 8.21
CA ALA A 145 10.05 -6.76 9.44
C ALA A 145 11.05 -5.61 9.16
N ARG A 146 11.99 -5.82 8.22
CA ARG A 146 12.90 -4.77 7.74
C ARG A 146 12.12 -3.59 7.17
N ALA A 147 11.18 -3.84 6.25
CA ALA A 147 10.35 -2.80 5.64
C ALA A 147 9.56 -2.00 6.69
N GLN A 148 8.93 -2.68 7.65
CA GLN A 148 8.19 -2.02 8.73
C GLN A 148 9.08 -1.14 9.61
N ALA A 149 10.29 -1.60 9.91
CA ALA A 149 11.25 -0.83 10.69
C ALA A 149 11.70 0.45 9.95
N VAL A 150 11.92 0.38 8.63
CA VAL A 150 12.26 1.57 7.83
C VAL A 150 11.09 2.57 7.84
N ARG A 151 9.87 2.11 7.54
CA ARG A 151 8.67 2.95 7.56
C ARG A 151 8.43 3.61 8.91
N GLN A 152 8.68 2.88 10.00
CA GLN A 152 8.54 3.43 11.36
C GLN A 152 9.57 4.53 11.62
N LYS A 153 10.84 4.34 11.22
CA LYS A 153 11.88 5.36 11.35
C LYS A 153 11.53 6.62 10.56
N GLU A 154 11.06 6.48 9.33
CA GLU A 154 10.63 7.61 8.48
C GLU A 154 9.46 8.36 9.11
N ARG A 155 8.46 7.64 9.63
CA ARG A 155 7.32 8.23 10.34
C ARG A 155 7.73 8.99 11.59
N GLU A 156 8.65 8.43 12.38
CA GLU A 156 9.17 9.12 13.56
C GLU A 156 10.00 10.34 13.19
N HIS A 157 10.83 10.25 12.15
CA HIS A 157 11.60 11.38 11.65
C HIS A 157 10.67 12.51 11.16
N TRP A 158 9.64 12.16 10.40
CA TRP A 158 8.58 13.09 9.99
C TRP A 158 7.88 13.72 11.20
N SER A 159 7.44 12.91 12.17
CA SER A 159 6.79 13.37 13.39
C SER A 159 7.66 14.36 14.20
N ARG A 160 8.95 14.06 14.37
CA ARG A 160 9.91 14.95 15.02
C ARG A 160 10.07 16.26 14.25
N SER A 161 10.13 16.21 12.92
CA SER A 161 10.25 17.39 12.05
C SER A 161 9.00 18.28 12.13
N VAL A 162 7.80 17.67 12.09
CA VAL A 162 6.52 18.36 12.25
C VAL A 162 6.43 19.00 13.64
N ASN A 163 6.79 18.29 14.71
CA ASN A 163 6.73 18.84 16.07
C ASN A 163 7.73 19.99 16.31
N ARG A 164 8.89 19.97 15.64
CA ARG A 164 9.83 21.11 15.66
C ARG A 164 9.27 22.33 14.95
N ARG A 165 8.59 22.13 13.81
CA ARG A 165 8.02 23.23 13.01
C ARG A 165 6.74 23.79 13.63
N PHE A 166 5.92 22.93 14.22
CA PHE A 166 4.63 23.26 14.83
C PHE A 166 4.55 22.63 16.22
N PRO A 167 5.25 23.19 17.22
CA PRO A 167 5.21 22.67 18.58
C PRO A 167 3.78 22.79 19.14
N LYS A 168 3.26 21.70 19.70
CA LYS A 168 1.96 21.75 20.37
C LYS A 168 2.04 22.72 21.55
N THR A 169 1.42 23.89 21.45
CA THR A 169 1.21 24.77 22.59
C THR A 169 0.42 24.01 23.64
N LYS A 170 0.96 23.90 24.86
CA LYS A 170 0.21 23.38 26.01
C LYS A 170 -1.03 24.26 26.18
N GLN A 171 -2.21 23.79 25.73
CA GLN A 171 -3.46 24.34 26.21
C GLN A 171 -3.44 24.16 27.72
N ASN A 172 -3.34 25.29 28.42
CA ASN A 172 -3.32 25.32 29.86
C ASN A 172 -4.72 24.88 30.34
N LYS A 173 -4.91 23.58 30.59
CA LYS A 173 -6.16 23.01 31.12
C LYS A 173 -6.47 23.46 32.57
N ASN A 174 -5.71 24.42 33.10
CA ASN A 174 -5.84 25.00 34.42
C ASN A 174 -6.43 26.42 34.40
N ILE A 175 -7.44 26.68 33.59
CA ILE A 175 -8.46 27.65 34.01
C ILE A 175 -9.56 26.84 34.68
N LYS A 176 -9.31 26.40 35.92
CA LYS A 176 -10.41 26.14 36.86
C LYS A 176 -11.05 27.50 37.11
N LEU A 177 -11.92 27.94 36.21
CA LEU A 177 -12.73 29.12 36.44
C LEU A 177 -13.62 28.75 37.63
N SER A 178 -13.26 29.25 38.81
CA SER A 178 -14.02 29.14 40.05
C SER A 178 -15.48 29.44 39.75
N ALA A 179 -16.41 28.69 40.34
CA ALA A 179 -17.84 28.92 40.15
C ALA A 179 -18.21 30.41 40.38
N ALA A 180 -17.53 31.07 41.32
CA ALA A 180 -17.67 32.51 41.56
C ALA A 180 -17.29 33.38 40.35
N SER A 181 -16.23 33.01 39.61
CA SER A 181 -15.81 33.70 38.39
C SER A 181 -16.75 33.45 37.21
N ARG A 182 -17.40 32.26 37.13
CA ARG A 182 -18.44 31.97 36.13
C ARG A 182 -19.70 32.81 36.37
N VAL A 183 -20.11 32.96 37.64
CA VAL A 183 -21.27 33.79 38.03
C VAL A 183 -21.01 35.27 37.77
N LYS A 184 -19.81 35.78 38.12
CA LYS A 184 -19.43 37.17 37.86
C LYS A 184 -19.42 37.50 36.37
N LEU A 185 -18.99 36.57 35.53
CA LEU A 185 -18.97 36.74 34.07
C LEU A 185 -20.40 36.78 33.49
N VAL A 186 -21.31 35.91 33.95
CA VAL A 186 -22.70 35.93 33.47
C VAL A 186 -23.44 37.20 33.93
N MET A 187 -23.23 37.65 35.17
CA MET A 187 -23.90 38.85 35.69
C MET A 187 -23.42 40.16 35.05
N THR A 188 -22.17 40.23 34.58
CA THR A 188 -21.61 41.47 34.02
C THR A 188 -21.75 41.57 32.50
N SER A 189 -22.04 40.47 31.80
CA SER A 189 -21.93 40.45 30.34
C SER A 189 -23.13 40.98 29.57
N ARG A 190 -24.35 41.05 30.14
CA ARG A 190 -25.55 41.48 29.38
C ARG A 190 -26.61 42.20 30.23
N PRO A 191 -26.41 43.49 30.58
CA PRO A 191 -27.41 44.28 31.31
C PRO A 191 -28.77 44.31 30.58
N VAL A 192 -28.78 44.18 29.25
CA VAL A 192 -30.01 44.18 28.42
C VAL A 192 -30.89 42.95 28.68
N ILE A 193 -30.30 41.77 28.94
CA ILE A 193 -31.10 40.54 29.18
C ILE A 193 -31.72 40.58 30.58
N VAL A 194 -30.95 41.00 31.59
CA VAL A 194 -31.43 41.09 32.98
C VAL A 194 -32.54 42.12 33.11
N THR A 195 -32.39 43.29 32.46
CA THR A 195 -33.44 44.32 32.44
C THR A 195 -34.70 43.84 31.70
N SER A 196 -34.55 43.08 30.61
CA SER A 196 -35.69 42.50 29.88
C SER A 196 -36.47 41.49 30.74
N ILE A 197 -35.77 40.61 31.47
CA ILE A 197 -36.42 39.61 32.35
C ILE A 197 -37.14 40.30 33.52
N MET A 198 -36.52 41.32 34.13
CA MET A 198 -37.15 42.09 35.21
C MET A 198 -38.37 42.88 34.72
N ALA A 199 -38.32 43.43 33.50
CA ALA A 199 -39.47 44.10 32.88
C ALA A 199 -40.63 43.11 32.67
N ILE A 200 -40.36 41.91 32.13
CA ILE A 200 -41.39 40.88 31.92
C ILE A 200 -42.02 40.43 33.25
N LEU A 201 -41.22 40.23 34.30
CA LEU A 201 -41.71 39.90 35.64
C LEU A 201 -42.60 41.02 36.21
N SER A 202 -42.22 42.28 36.04
CA SER A 202 -43.03 43.41 36.53
C SER A 202 -44.39 43.52 35.84
N VAL A 203 -44.45 43.25 34.53
CA VAL A 203 -45.70 43.21 33.77
C VAL A 203 -46.58 42.04 34.20
N LEU A 204 -45.99 40.86 34.44
CA LEU A 204 -46.74 39.70 34.93
C LEU A 204 -47.29 39.93 36.33
N VAL A 205 -46.53 40.51 37.26
CA VAL A 205 -47.01 40.84 38.60
C VAL A 205 -48.12 41.89 38.54
N GLY A 206 -47.98 42.92 37.70
CA GLY A 206 -49.03 43.92 37.49
C GLY A 206 -50.30 43.33 36.86
N PHE A 207 -50.15 42.43 35.88
CA PHE A 207 -51.27 41.71 35.26
C PHE A 207 -51.97 40.78 36.25
N PHE A 208 -51.21 40.08 37.09
CA PHE A 208 -51.75 39.24 38.15
C PHE A 208 -52.51 40.10 39.18
N ALA A 209 -51.94 41.22 39.63
CA ALA A 209 -52.64 42.15 40.52
C ALA A 209 -53.94 42.70 39.89
N TYR A 210 -53.92 43.04 38.59
CA TYR A 210 -55.09 43.52 37.86
C TYR A 210 -56.21 42.46 37.75
N ILE A 211 -55.86 41.20 37.47
CA ILE A 211 -56.83 40.09 37.38
C ILE A 211 -57.46 39.78 38.75
N TYR A 212 -56.72 39.94 39.84
CA TYR A 212 -57.19 39.60 41.18
C TYR A 212 -57.86 40.78 41.93
N GLN A 213 -57.73 42.02 41.46
CA GLN A 213 -58.40 43.19 42.03
C GLN A 213 -59.95 43.12 42.03
N PRO A 214 -60.65 42.64 40.98
CA PRO A 214 -62.12 42.58 40.99
C PRO A 214 -62.69 41.46 41.90
N ALA A 215 -61.87 40.53 42.39
CA ALA A 215 -62.32 39.47 43.28
C ALA A 215 -62.50 39.93 44.74
N ILE A 216 -61.88 41.03 45.15
CA ILE A 216 -61.91 41.52 46.54
C ILE A 216 -63.04 42.54 46.77
N MET A 217 -63.56 43.19 45.72
CA MET A 217 -64.63 44.19 45.86
C MET A 217 -66.07 43.63 45.86
N ASN A 218 -66.28 42.32 45.68
CA ASN A 218 -67.62 41.70 45.59
C ASN A 218 -67.98 40.77 46.76
N ILE A 219 -67.27 40.86 47.90
CA ILE A 219 -67.58 40.10 49.14
C ILE A 219 -67.83 41.08 50.30
N ASN A 220 -68.61 42.14 50.08
CA ASN A 220 -69.18 42.92 51.18
C ASN A 220 -70.50 43.60 50.78
N ILE A 221 -71.52 42.77 50.51
CA ILE A 221 -72.95 43.05 50.79
C ILE A 221 -73.55 41.76 51.35
#